data_AF-A0A0F9I8N3-F1
#
_entry.id   AF-A0A0F9I8N3-F1
#
_cell.length_a   1.000
_cell.length_b   1.000
_cell.length_c   1.000
_cell.angle_alpha   90.00
_cell.angle_beta   90.00
_cell.angle_gamma   90.00
#
_symmetry.space_group_name_H-M   'P 1'
#
loop_
_entity.id
_entity.type
_entity.pdbx_description
1 polymer ?
#
loop_
_entity_poly.entity_id
_entity_poly.type
_entity_poly.pdbx_seq_one_letter_code
_entity_poly.pdbx_strand_id
1 'polypeptide(L)'
;MELNGVEIEDTYCEAFGGFFTRILVTAKNEKWVNIAAREATGYGTSGIGCDAEAGVDIYLPAEKTPDKRPGVVLMFFISNKKKVGSTMLHRIG
;
A
#
# COMPACT_ATOMS: atom_id res chain seq x y z
N MET A 1 -8.98 -22.97 19.98
CA MET A 1 -9.24 -23.61 18.66
C MET A 1 -7.91 -24.16 18.16
N GLU A 2 -7.87 -25.14 17.25
CA GLU A 2 -6.62 -25.58 16.62
C GLU A 2 -6.74 -25.54 15.10
N LEU A 3 -5.69 -25.09 14.42
CA LEU A 3 -5.57 -25.10 12.97
C LEU A 3 -4.24 -25.77 12.58
N ASN A 4 -4.31 -26.87 11.83
CA ASN A 4 -3.14 -27.67 11.44
C ASN A 4 -2.23 -28.08 12.62
N GLY A 5 -2.83 -28.36 13.79
CA GLY A 5 -2.10 -28.72 15.01
C GLY A 5 -1.42 -27.56 15.73
N VAL A 6 -1.69 -26.31 15.34
CA VAL A 6 -1.25 -25.10 16.05
C VAL A 6 -2.43 -24.50 16.81
N GLU A 7 -2.20 -24.18 18.08
CA GLU A 7 -3.19 -23.52 18.92
C GLU A 7 -3.51 -22.11 18.38
N ILE A 8 -4.81 -21.82 18.27
CA ILE A 8 -5.35 -20.49 18.04
C ILE A 8 -5.95 -20.03 19.36
N GLU A 9 -5.27 -19.05 19.96
CA GLU A 9 -5.69 -18.39 21.19
C GLU A 9 -7.07 -17.74 21.00
N ASP A 10 -7.97 -17.95 21.96
CA ASP A 10 -9.31 -17.34 21.97
C ASP A 10 -9.21 -15.89 22.48
N THR A 11 -8.73 -15.03 21.61
CA THR A 11 -8.47 -13.61 21.87
C THR A 11 -8.84 -12.76 20.64
N TYR A 12 -8.55 -11.46 20.67
CA TYR A 12 -8.95 -10.52 19.62
C TYR A 12 -7.82 -9.57 19.19
N CYS A 13 -7.96 -9.02 17.98
CA CYS A 13 -7.14 -7.92 17.47
C CYS A 13 -7.93 -6.62 17.51
N GLU A 14 -7.42 -5.60 18.20
CA GLU A 14 -8.01 -4.25 18.19
C GLU A 14 -7.37 -3.41 17.08
N ALA A 15 -8.19 -2.88 16.18
CA ALA A 15 -7.76 -2.05 15.06
C ALA A 15 -8.20 -0.59 15.26
N PHE A 16 -7.56 0.33 14.53
CA PHE A 16 -7.79 1.77 14.65
C PHE A 16 -8.36 2.36 13.36
N GLY A 17 -9.18 3.39 13.50
CA GLY A 17 -9.65 4.19 12.36
C GLY A 17 -8.53 5.01 11.74
N GLY A 18 -8.54 5.13 10.41
CA GLY A 18 -7.57 5.92 9.65
C GLY A 18 -8.11 6.33 8.29
N PHE A 19 -7.32 7.11 7.56
CA PHE A 19 -7.58 7.47 6.17
C PHE A 19 -6.64 6.67 5.28
N PHE A 20 -7.10 6.23 4.11
CA PHE A 20 -6.22 5.57 3.16
C PHE A 20 -6.46 6.08 1.74
N THR A 21 -5.42 5.96 0.92
CA THR A 21 -5.51 6.11 -0.53
C THR A 21 -5.11 4.80 -1.18
N ARG A 22 -5.67 4.54 -2.37
CA ARG A 22 -5.37 3.37 -3.19
C ARG A 22 -5.14 3.85 -4.61
N ILE A 23 -3.89 3.80 -5.07
CA ILE A 23 -3.48 4.38 -6.35
C ILE A 23 -3.00 3.28 -7.30
N LEU A 24 -3.28 3.44 -8.59
CA LEU A 24 -2.73 2.59 -9.65
C LEU A 24 -1.54 3.30 -10.29
N VAL A 25 -0.40 2.62 -10.32
CA VAL A 25 0.80 3.07 -11.04
C VAL A 25 1.03 2.12 -12.21
N THR A 26 1.12 2.64 -13.42
CA THR A 26 1.42 1.87 -14.64
C THR A 26 2.75 2.31 -15.25
N ALA A 27 3.51 1.36 -15.79
CA ALA A 27 4.83 1.62 -16.34
C ALA A 27 5.09 0.84 -17.63
N LYS A 28 6.18 1.15 -18.34
CA LYS A 28 6.52 0.49 -19.62
C LYS A 28 6.61 -1.04 -19.51
N ASN A 29 7.08 -1.56 -18.38
CA ASN A 29 7.22 -2.99 -18.10
C ASN A 29 7.28 -3.24 -16.59
N GLU A 30 7.27 -4.52 -16.18
CA GLU A 30 7.28 -4.93 -14.77
C GLU A 30 8.49 -4.41 -13.99
N LYS A 31 9.66 -4.27 -14.63
CA LYS A 31 10.85 -3.69 -13.98
C LYS A 31 10.54 -2.29 -13.44
N TRP A 32 9.94 -1.43 -14.26
CA TRP A 32 9.61 -0.07 -13.86
C TRP A 32 8.43 0.00 -12.89
N VAL A 33 7.45 -0.90 -13.03
CA VAL A 33 6.38 -1.06 -12.04
C VAL A 33 6.97 -1.37 -10.65
N ASN A 34 7.90 -2.32 -10.58
CA ASN A 34 8.55 -2.74 -9.33
C ASN A 34 9.40 -1.62 -8.70
N ILE A 35 10.14 -0.86 -9.52
CA ILE A 35 10.93 0.28 -9.01
C ILE A 35 9.99 1.33 -8.43
N ALA A 36 8.96 1.75 -9.16
CA ALA A 36 8.02 2.76 -8.68
C ALA A 36 7.29 2.32 -7.40
N ALA A 37 6.87 1.05 -7.35
CA ALA A 37 6.27 0.47 -6.15
C ALA A 37 7.19 0.61 -4.93
N ARG A 38 8.43 0.13 -5.04
CA ARG A 38 9.40 0.10 -3.93
C ARG A 38 9.75 1.48 -3.42
N GLU A 39 10.03 2.42 -4.32
CA GLU A 39 10.40 3.78 -3.94
C GLU A 39 9.22 4.53 -3.32
N ALA A 40 8.03 4.44 -3.91
CA ALA A 40 6.86 5.13 -3.40
C ALA A 40 6.42 4.60 -2.02
N THR A 41 6.55 3.29 -1.76
CA THR A 41 6.12 2.68 -0.48
C THR A 41 7.23 2.54 0.56
N GLY A 42 8.47 2.90 0.25
CA GLY A 42 9.60 2.90 1.20
C GLY A 42 9.41 3.89 2.35
N TYR A 43 10.15 3.78 3.46
CA TYR A 43 9.93 4.63 4.65
C TYR A 43 8.44 4.72 5.05
N GLY A 44 7.77 3.57 5.11
CA GLY A 44 6.31 3.48 5.21
C GLY A 44 5.85 2.36 6.13
N THR A 45 6.56 2.08 7.22
CA THR A 45 6.28 0.90 8.07
C THR A 45 5.28 1.18 9.18
N SER A 46 5.37 2.33 9.84
CA SER A 46 4.48 2.68 10.96
C SER A 46 4.23 4.18 11.01
N GLY A 47 2.97 4.57 11.20
CA GLY A 47 2.59 5.98 11.39
C GLY A 47 3.15 6.63 12.67
N ILE A 48 3.81 5.85 13.54
CA ILE A 48 4.53 6.35 14.73
C ILE A 48 5.82 7.08 14.31
N GLY A 49 6.54 6.57 13.32
CA GLY A 49 7.85 7.08 12.91
C GLY A 49 7.96 7.46 11.42
N CYS A 50 6.97 7.12 10.61
CA CYS A 50 6.88 7.46 9.19
C CYS A 50 5.71 8.41 8.94
N ASP A 51 5.71 9.08 7.79
CA ASP A 51 4.63 9.98 7.38
C ASP A 51 3.39 9.26 6.82
N ALA A 52 3.51 7.96 6.50
CA ALA A 52 2.44 7.03 6.17
C ALA A 52 2.84 5.59 6.53
N GLU A 53 1.86 4.70 6.61
CA GLU A 53 2.06 3.25 6.41
C GLU A 53 1.75 2.93 4.95
N ALA A 54 2.63 2.25 4.24
CA ALA A 54 2.52 2.10 2.80
C ALA A 54 2.93 0.70 2.34
N GLY A 55 2.27 0.22 1.28
CA GLY A 55 2.56 -1.11 0.76
C GLY A 55 1.99 -1.36 -0.63
N VAL A 56 2.51 -2.42 -1.24
CA VAL A 56 1.95 -3.00 -2.46
C VAL A 56 0.71 -3.81 -2.08
N ASP A 57 -0.41 -3.52 -2.73
CA ASP A 57 -1.64 -4.30 -2.62
C ASP A 57 -1.63 -5.42 -3.66
N ILE A 58 -1.59 -5.07 -4.95
CA ILE A 58 -1.66 -6.07 -6.04
C ILE A 58 -0.98 -5.62 -7.32
N TYR A 59 -0.31 -6.54 -8.00
CA TYR A 59 0.19 -6.37 -9.37
C TYR A 59 -0.91 -6.70 -10.39
N LEU A 60 -1.02 -5.88 -11.43
CA LEU A 60 -2.04 -6.00 -12.46
C LEU A 60 -1.41 -6.23 -13.84
N PRO A 61 -1.93 -7.21 -14.60
CA PRO A 61 -1.54 -7.39 -15.98
C PRO A 61 -2.12 -6.24 -16.84
N ALA A 62 -1.50 -5.99 -18.00
CA ALA A 62 -1.80 -4.85 -18.87
C ALA A 62 -3.28 -4.79 -19.29
N GLU A 63 -3.94 -5.94 -19.45
CA GLU A 63 -5.33 -5.99 -19.92
C GLU A 63 -6.30 -5.36 -18.91
N LYS A 64 -5.92 -5.37 -17.63
CA LYS A 64 -6.70 -4.84 -16.50
C LYS A 64 -6.40 -3.37 -16.17
N THR A 65 -5.50 -2.71 -16.88
CA THR A 65 -5.15 -1.30 -16.65
C THR A 65 -5.78 -0.38 -17.71
N PRO A 66 -6.04 0.91 -17.37
CA PRO A 66 -6.69 1.85 -18.29
C PRO A 66 -5.88 2.15 -19.56
N ASP A 67 -4.55 2.10 -19.47
CA ASP A 67 -3.62 2.47 -20.53
C ASP A 67 -2.94 1.27 -21.21
N LYS A 68 -3.39 0.04 -20.89
CA LYS A 68 -2.87 -1.21 -21.45
C LYS A 68 -1.37 -1.43 -21.21
N ARG A 69 -0.87 -0.95 -20.08
CA ARG A 69 0.50 -1.21 -19.59
C ARG A 69 0.46 -2.00 -18.28
N PRO A 70 1.48 -2.80 -17.95
CA PRO A 70 1.53 -3.46 -16.64
C PRO A 70 1.49 -2.42 -15.51
N GLY A 71 0.86 -2.78 -14.40
CA GLY A 71 0.68 -1.85 -13.28
C GLY A 71 0.71 -2.52 -11.91
N VAL A 72 0.68 -1.68 -10.89
CA VAL A 72 0.63 -2.06 -9.49
C VAL A 72 -0.29 -1.12 -8.74
N VAL A 73 -1.08 -1.67 -7.84
CA VAL A 73 -1.87 -0.90 -6.89
C VAL A 73 -1.09 -0.76 -5.61
N LEU A 74 -0.92 0.49 -5.17
CA LEU A 74 -0.26 0.86 -3.93
C LEU A 74 -1.29 1.43 -2.96
N MET A 75 -1.11 1.13 -1.67
CA MET A 75 -1.93 1.67 -0.59
C MET A 75 -1.08 2.49 0.36
N PHE A 76 -1.65 3.60 0.86
CA PHE A 76 -1.06 4.47 1.85
C PHE A 76 -2.09 4.76 2.94
N PHE A 77 -1.75 4.50 4.19
CA PHE A 77 -2.58 4.71 5.37
C PHE A 77 -2.00 5.85 6.22
N ILE A 78 -2.88 6.76 6.62
CA ILE A 78 -2.53 8.04 7.27
C ILE A 78 -3.58 8.33 8.33
N SER A 79 -3.17 8.52 9.58
CA SER A 79 -4.09 8.79 10.69
C SER A 79 -4.71 10.19 10.66
N ASN A 80 -4.01 11.17 10.06
CA ASN A 80 -4.45 12.57 10.02
C ASN A 80 -4.92 12.97 8.61
N LYS A 81 -6.24 13.21 8.47
CA LYS A 81 -6.88 13.63 7.20
C LYS A 81 -6.19 14.82 6.53
N LYS A 82 -5.73 15.82 7.31
CA LYS A 82 -5.11 17.03 6.76
C LYS A 82 -3.75 16.77 6.11
N LYS A 83 -3.07 15.68 6.51
CA LYS A 83 -1.76 15.29 5.94
C LYS A 83 -1.88 14.44 4.67
N VAL A 84 -3.05 13.88 4.37
CA VAL A 84 -3.24 12.98 3.22
C VAL A 84 -2.76 13.63 1.92
N GLY A 85 -3.19 14.87 1.64
CA GLY A 85 -2.79 15.57 0.41
C GLY A 85 -1.29 15.78 0.28
N SER A 86 -0.63 16.30 1.33
CA SER A 86 0.81 16.57 1.32
C SER A 86 1.64 15.29 1.26
N THR A 87 1.26 14.25 2.00
CA THR A 87 1.95 12.97 1.97
C THR A 87 1.86 12.34 0.59
N MET A 88 0.67 12.30 -0.02
CA MET A 88 0.54 11.74 -1.37
C MET A 88 1.32 12.55 -2.41
N LEU A 89 1.39 13.87 -2.28
CA LEU A 89 2.19 14.71 -3.17
C LEU A 89 3.68 14.33 -3.11
N HIS A 90 4.25 14.11 -1.91
CA HIS A 90 5.65 13.71 -1.76
C HIS A 90 5.94 12.26 -2.19
N ARG A 91 4.91 11.40 -2.20
CA ARG A 91 5.03 9.98 -2.56
C ARG A 91 4.90 9.75 -4.06
N ILE A 92 4.14 10.61 -4.75
CA ILE A 92 3.85 10.51 -6.19
C ILE A 92 4.74 11.44 -7.02
N GLY A 93 4.96 12.67 -6.56
CA GLY A 93 5.71 13.71 -7.28
C GLY A 93 7.22 13.56 -7.11
#